data_AF-A0A024D9I1-F1
#
_entry.id   AF-A0A024D9I1-F1
#
_cell.length_a   1.000
_cell.length_b   1.000
_cell.length_c   1.000
_cell.angle_alpha   90.00
_cell.angle_beta   90.00
_cell.angle_gamma   90.00
#
_symmetry.space_group_name_H-M   'P 1'
#
loop_
_entity.id
_entity.type
_entity.pdbx_description
1 polymer ?
#
loop_
_entity_poly.entity_id
_entity_poly.type
_entity_poly.pdbx_seq_one_letter_code
_entity_poly.pdbx_strand_id
1 'polypeptide(L)'
;GTGSGMILFNLNPGLNSYVGLDPSKSAVEFVNRAVDSSPKFAGKAKVHVGMATDVNKLGELHPDLVVFNSVVQYFPTPEYLTEVIDGLIAIPSVKRIFLGDIRSYATNRHFLAARAIHTLGTNNNATKDRVRQKIQELEDREEEFLVEPAF
;
A
#
# COMPACT_ATOMS: atom_id res chain seq x y z
N GLY A 1 2.28 5.91 -2.17
CA GLY A 1 2.75 6.12 -0.79
C GLY A 1 4.18 5.67 -0.69
N THR A 2 5.13 6.59 -0.81
CA THR A 2 6.55 6.29 -0.58
C THR A 2 6.90 6.18 0.91
N GLY A 3 6.06 6.74 1.78
CA GLY A 3 6.30 6.81 3.22
C GLY A 3 7.66 7.45 3.52
N SER A 4 8.42 6.82 4.40
CA SER A 4 9.79 7.24 4.76
C SER A 4 10.84 6.98 3.68
N GLY A 5 10.48 6.45 2.51
CA GLY A 5 11.44 6.10 1.44
C GLY A 5 12.12 4.74 1.64
N MET A 6 11.59 3.89 2.52
CA MET A 6 12.18 2.58 2.88
C MET A 6 12.53 1.73 1.66
N ILE A 7 11.65 1.65 0.66
CA ILE A 7 11.95 0.92 -0.59
C ILE A 7 13.05 1.63 -1.37
N LEU A 8 12.84 2.90 -1.72
CA LEU A 8 13.77 3.72 -2.52
C LEU A 8 15.22 3.63 -2.01
N PHE A 9 15.43 3.81 -0.71
CA PHE A 9 16.79 3.86 -0.15
C PHE A 9 17.52 2.51 -0.20
N ASN A 10 16.78 1.40 -0.25
CA ASN A 10 17.32 0.04 -0.35
C ASN A 10 17.43 -0.48 -1.80
N LEU A 11 17.00 0.28 -2.81
CA LEU A 11 17.16 -0.10 -4.21
C LEU A 11 18.65 -0.11 -4.62
N ASN A 12 18.97 -0.94 -5.61
CA ASN A 12 20.35 -1.12 -6.08
C ASN A 12 20.89 0.13 -6.81
N PRO A 13 22.22 0.25 -7.01
CA PRO A 13 22.81 1.35 -7.78
C PRO A 13 22.45 1.37 -9.28
N GLY A 14 21.94 0.24 -9.81
CA GLY A 14 21.47 0.10 -11.20
C GLY A 14 20.12 0.77 -11.48
N LEU A 15 19.54 1.45 -10.49
CA LEU A 15 18.34 2.26 -10.66
C LEU A 15 18.60 3.38 -11.71
N ASN A 16 17.82 3.37 -12.77
CA ASN A 16 17.85 4.40 -13.82
C ASN A 16 17.07 5.64 -13.40
N SER A 17 15.82 5.45 -12.98
CA SER A 17 14.97 6.51 -12.44
C SER A 17 13.97 5.96 -11.43
N TYR A 18 13.46 6.84 -10.55
CA TYR A 18 12.42 6.54 -9.59
C TYR A 18 11.49 7.74 -9.43
N VAL A 19 10.19 7.50 -9.59
CA VAL A 19 9.15 8.49 -9.33
C VAL A 19 8.25 7.95 -8.22
N GLY A 20 8.09 8.75 -7.17
CA GLY A 20 7.24 8.44 -6.03
C GLY A 20 6.05 9.39 -5.95
N LEU A 21 4.91 8.85 -5.50
CA LEU A 21 3.73 9.63 -5.10
C LEU A 21 3.40 9.34 -3.64
N ASP A 22 3.16 10.39 -2.87
CA ASP A 22 2.71 10.28 -1.49
C ASP A 22 1.77 11.45 -1.12
N PRO A 23 0.63 11.20 -0.46
CA PRO A 23 -0.25 12.28 -0.04
C PRO A 23 0.35 13.16 1.08
N SER A 24 1.32 12.63 1.84
CA SER A 24 1.93 13.35 2.96
C SER A 24 3.05 14.27 2.50
N LYS A 25 2.78 15.58 2.51
CA LYS A 25 3.78 16.61 2.18
C LYS A 25 5.07 16.48 3.01
N SER A 26 4.96 16.18 4.30
CA SER A 26 6.12 16.03 5.18
C SER A 26 6.97 14.81 4.81
N ALA A 27 6.34 13.70 4.41
CA ALA A 27 7.04 12.51 3.93
C ALA A 27 7.77 12.80 2.61
N VAL A 28 7.10 13.46 1.67
CA VAL A 28 7.70 13.87 0.38
C VAL A 28 8.92 14.77 0.59
N GLU A 29 8.80 15.79 1.44
CA GLU A 29 9.90 16.69 1.76
C GLU A 29 11.07 15.96 2.44
N PHE A 30 10.77 15.05 3.36
CA PHE A 30 11.78 14.22 4.02
C PHE A 30 12.55 13.36 3.00
N VAL A 31 11.84 12.63 2.14
CA VAL A 31 12.45 11.74 1.17
C VAL A 31 13.28 12.53 0.14
N ASN A 32 12.76 13.63 -0.38
CA ASN A 32 13.49 14.46 -1.34
C ASN A 32 14.77 15.06 -0.73
N ARG A 33 14.76 15.52 0.53
CA ARG A 33 15.99 15.97 1.21
C ARG A 33 17.05 14.86 1.32
N ALA A 34 16.62 13.63 1.59
CA ALA A 34 17.53 12.48 1.66
C ALA A 34 18.04 12.06 0.27
N VAL A 35 17.22 12.20 -0.78
CA VAL A 35 17.64 12.02 -2.18
C VAL A 35 18.69 13.06 -2.58
N ASP A 36 18.44 14.33 -2.30
CA ASP A 36 19.33 15.44 -2.69
C ASP A 36 20.69 15.39 -1.98
N SER A 37 20.73 14.82 -0.77
CA SER A 37 21.98 14.64 0.00
C SER A 37 22.75 13.37 -0.37
N SER A 38 22.22 12.51 -1.26
CA SER A 38 22.82 11.23 -1.63
C SER A 38 23.25 11.20 -3.10
N PRO A 39 24.57 11.10 -3.40
CA PRO A 39 25.06 10.95 -4.77
C PRO A 39 24.48 9.74 -5.50
N LYS A 40 24.04 8.71 -4.76
CA LYS A 40 23.38 7.50 -5.29
C LYS A 40 22.10 7.83 -6.08
N PHE A 41 21.37 8.86 -5.68
CA PHE A 41 20.04 9.19 -6.23
C PHE A 41 20.00 10.52 -6.98
N ALA A 42 21.12 11.24 -7.03
CA ALA A 42 21.23 12.53 -7.71
C ALA A 42 20.73 12.45 -9.16
N GLY A 43 19.69 13.23 -9.47
CA GLY A 43 19.05 13.26 -10.79
C GLY A 43 18.26 12.01 -11.19
N LYS A 44 18.14 11.01 -10.30
CA LYS A 44 17.48 9.73 -10.58
C LYS A 44 16.15 9.58 -9.86
N ALA A 45 16.01 10.11 -8.65
CA ALA A 45 14.80 9.93 -7.85
C ALA A 45 14.06 11.25 -7.62
N LYS A 46 12.74 11.22 -7.69
CA LYS A 46 11.88 12.33 -7.29
C LYS A 46 10.60 11.82 -6.65
N VAL A 47 10.20 12.42 -5.54
CA VAL A 47 8.89 12.16 -4.94
C VAL A 47 8.01 13.40 -5.04
N HIS A 48 6.74 13.19 -5.38
CA HIS A 48 5.72 14.21 -5.56
C HIS A 48 4.61 14.04 -4.53
N VAL A 49 4.03 15.18 -4.11
CA VAL A 49 2.81 15.16 -3.31
C VAL A 49 1.64 14.84 -4.23
N GLY A 50 0.90 13.78 -3.95
CA GLY A 50 -0.24 13.38 -4.75
C GLY A 50 -0.83 12.04 -4.37
N MET A 51 -2.05 11.80 -4.87
CA MET A 51 -2.78 10.54 -4.72
C MET A 51 -2.35 9.53 -5.78
N ALA A 52 -2.73 8.26 -5.63
CA ALA A 52 -2.40 7.23 -6.62
C ALA A 52 -3.02 7.52 -8.01
N THR A 53 -4.22 8.11 -8.03
CA THR A 53 -4.91 8.54 -9.26
C THR A 53 -4.27 9.76 -9.94
N ASP A 54 -3.34 10.45 -9.28
CA ASP A 54 -2.63 11.60 -9.86
C ASP A 54 -1.47 11.21 -10.78
N VAL A 55 -1.25 9.92 -11.05
CA VAL A 55 -0.14 9.45 -11.91
C VAL A 55 -0.12 10.14 -13.28
N ASN A 56 -1.29 10.36 -13.87
CA ASN A 56 -1.44 11.03 -15.17
C ASN A 56 -1.08 12.53 -15.13
N LYS A 57 -0.93 13.13 -13.95
CA LYS A 57 -0.57 14.54 -13.76
C LYS A 57 0.94 14.78 -13.68
N LEU A 58 1.74 13.72 -13.58
CA LEU A 58 3.20 13.81 -13.40
C LEU A 58 3.98 14.08 -14.70
N GLY A 59 3.29 14.31 -15.81
CA GLY A 59 3.89 14.49 -17.13
C GLY A 59 4.29 13.15 -17.75
N GLU A 60 5.32 13.16 -18.58
CA GLU A 60 5.77 11.97 -19.29
C GLU A 60 6.51 11.01 -18.34
N LEU A 61 5.95 9.83 -18.15
CA LEU A 61 6.49 8.76 -17.30
C LEU A 61 6.80 7.53 -18.15
N HIS A 62 7.96 6.90 -17.90
CA HIS A 62 8.38 5.67 -18.57
C HIS A 62 8.76 4.53 -17.58
N PRO A 63 7.93 4.19 -16.57
CA PRO A 63 8.22 3.13 -15.63
C PRO A 63 8.07 1.75 -16.30
N ASP A 64 8.96 0.81 -15.98
CA ASP A 64 8.81 -0.61 -16.31
C ASP A 64 8.21 -1.43 -15.15
N LEU A 65 8.38 -0.96 -13.92
CA LEU A 65 7.84 -1.52 -12.69
C LEU A 65 7.11 -0.45 -11.86
N VAL A 66 5.88 -0.76 -11.45
CA VAL A 66 5.11 0.04 -10.50
C VAL A 66 4.95 -0.75 -9.20
N VAL A 67 5.14 -0.10 -8.06
CA VAL A 67 5.11 -0.75 -6.74
C VAL A 67 4.08 -0.06 -5.85
N PHE A 68 3.10 -0.82 -5.39
CA PHE A 68 2.26 -0.50 -4.24
C PHE A 68 2.65 -1.46 -3.13
N ASN A 69 3.11 -0.94 -1.99
CA ASN A 69 3.46 -1.78 -0.86
C ASN A 69 2.91 -1.15 0.41
N SER A 70 2.07 -1.88 1.14
CA SER A 70 1.43 -1.40 2.38
C SER A 70 0.66 -0.08 2.18
N VAL A 71 -0.07 0.04 1.06
CA VAL A 71 -0.83 1.25 0.72
C VAL A 71 -2.24 0.98 0.21
N VAL A 72 -2.46 -0.16 -0.45
CA VAL A 72 -3.77 -0.49 -1.04
C VAL A 72 -4.85 -0.60 0.03
N GLN A 73 -4.50 -1.01 1.26
CA GLN A 73 -5.45 -1.08 2.38
C GLN A 73 -6.06 0.28 2.78
N TYR A 74 -5.49 1.39 2.32
CA TYR A 74 -6.01 2.74 2.58
C TYR A 74 -6.83 3.28 1.41
N PHE A 75 -7.04 2.49 0.37
CA PHE A 75 -7.90 2.90 -0.75
C PHE A 75 -9.36 2.85 -0.31
N PRO A 76 -10.19 3.82 -0.75
CA PRO A 76 -11.54 3.97 -0.23
C PRO A 76 -12.50 2.89 -0.75
N THR A 77 -12.30 2.42 -2.00
CA THR A 77 -13.20 1.45 -2.64
C THR A 77 -12.45 0.54 -3.63
N PRO A 78 -13.04 -0.61 -4.02
CA PRO A 78 -12.52 -1.42 -5.11
C PRO A 78 -12.41 -0.67 -6.44
N GLU A 79 -13.37 0.21 -6.75
CA GLU A 79 -13.36 1.02 -7.97
C GLU A 79 -12.17 1.98 -8.02
N TYR A 80 -11.75 2.51 -6.86
CA TYR A 80 -10.54 3.32 -6.77
C TYR A 80 -9.28 2.51 -7.12
N LEU A 81 -9.20 1.25 -6.66
CA LEU A 81 -8.11 0.35 -7.05
C LEU A 81 -8.15 0.11 -8.57
N THR A 82 -9.33 -0.22 -9.12
CA THR A 82 -9.50 -0.43 -10.57
C THR A 82 -9.08 0.79 -11.37
N GLU A 83 -9.53 2.00 -11.01
CA GLU A 83 -9.16 3.24 -11.69
C GLU A 83 -7.64 3.47 -11.70
N VAL A 84 -6.98 3.23 -10.57
CA VAL A 84 -5.52 3.34 -10.45
C VAL A 84 -4.83 2.31 -11.34
N ILE A 85 -5.26 1.05 -11.31
CA ILE A 85 -4.65 -0.01 -12.13
C ILE A 85 -4.87 0.25 -13.62
N ASP A 86 -6.08 0.62 -14.03
CA ASP A 86 -6.44 0.96 -15.41
C ASP A 86 -5.59 2.12 -15.94
N GLY A 87 -5.38 3.16 -15.14
CA GLY A 87 -4.49 4.27 -15.49
C GLY A 87 -3.04 3.82 -15.70
N LEU A 88 -2.55 2.88 -14.90
CA LEU A 88 -1.17 2.39 -14.98
C LEU A 88 -0.95 1.43 -16.15
N ILE A 89 -1.88 0.52 -16.43
CA ILE A 89 -1.75 -0.40 -17.57
C ILE A 89 -1.88 0.31 -18.91
N ALA A 90 -2.49 1.50 -18.93
CA ALA A 90 -2.53 2.36 -20.11
C ALA A 90 -1.17 2.98 -20.46
N ILE A 91 -0.20 2.99 -19.55
CA ILE A 91 1.15 3.51 -19.78
C ILE A 91 1.98 2.46 -20.53
N PRO A 92 2.39 2.69 -21.80
CA PRO A 92 2.99 1.64 -22.64
C PRO A 92 4.30 1.04 -22.11
N SER A 93 5.03 1.77 -21.27
CA SER A 93 6.30 1.29 -20.71
C SER A 93 6.11 0.29 -19.57
N VAL A 94 4.94 0.27 -18.91
CA VAL A 94 4.68 -0.55 -17.71
C VAL A 94 4.67 -2.02 -18.09
N LYS A 95 5.57 -2.80 -17.49
CA LYS A 95 5.68 -4.25 -17.70
C LYS A 95 5.18 -5.06 -16.50
N ARG A 96 5.18 -4.45 -15.32
CA ARG A 96 4.80 -5.13 -14.08
C ARG A 96 4.22 -4.13 -13.07
N ILE A 97 3.14 -4.53 -12.44
CA ILE A 97 2.61 -3.89 -11.23
C ILE A 97 2.79 -4.89 -10.09
N PHE A 98 3.47 -4.47 -9.02
CA PHE A 98 3.65 -5.24 -7.81
C PHE A 98 2.76 -4.69 -6.71
N LEU A 99 1.85 -5.53 -6.22
CA LEU A 99 0.97 -5.26 -5.09
C LEU A 99 1.46 -6.06 -3.87
N GLY A 100 2.22 -5.41 -3.01
CA GLY A 100 2.81 -5.99 -1.80
C GLY A 100 2.01 -5.66 -0.55
N ASP A 101 2.13 -6.54 0.45
CA ASP A 101 1.50 -6.41 1.77
C ASP A 101 -0.04 -6.22 1.69
N ILE A 102 -0.66 -6.98 0.80
CA ILE A 102 -2.11 -6.96 0.60
C ILE A 102 -2.82 -7.70 1.73
N ARG A 103 -3.82 -7.03 2.31
CA ARG A 103 -4.74 -7.59 3.28
C ARG A 103 -5.75 -8.49 2.56
N SER A 104 -5.67 -9.80 2.79
CA SER A 104 -6.48 -10.79 2.09
C SER A 104 -7.86 -10.96 2.72
N TYR A 105 -8.92 -10.64 1.97
CA TYR A 105 -10.32 -10.84 2.39
C TYR A 105 -10.61 -12.31 2.70
N ALA A 106 -10.18 -13.23 1.83
CA ALA A 106 -10.33 -14.69 1.97
C ALA A 106 -9.90 -15.25 3.32
N THR A 107 -8.86 -14.66 3.94
CA THR A 107 -8.32 -15.11 5.23
C THR A 107 -8.74 -14.26 6.42
N ASN A 108 -9.42 -13.14 6.19
CA ASN A 108 -9.71 -12.15 7.23
C ASN A 108 -10.51 -12.75 8.38
N ARG A 109 -11.56 -13.53 8.09
CA ARG A 109 -12.39 -14.13 9.14
C ARG A 109 -11.62 -15.08 10.06
N HIS A 110 -10.62 -15.80 9.53
CA HIS A 110 -9.72 -16.62 10.34
C HIS A 110 -8.80 -15.77 11.22
N PHE A 111 -8.26 -14.68 10.66
CA PHE A 111 -7.45 -13.72 11.41
C PHE A 111 -8.25 -13.07 12.56
N LEU A 112 -9.49 -12.65 12.30
CA LEU A 112 -10.38 -12.09 13.31
C LEU A 112 -10.76 -13.10 14.39
N ALA A 113 -10.96 -14.37 14.03
CA ALA A 113 -11.19 -15.44 15.00
C ALA A 113 -9.99 -15.61 15.95
N ALA A 114 -8.77 -15.62 15.42
CA ALA A 114 -7.56 -15.69 16.24
C ALA A 114 -7.45 -14.48 17.19
N ARG A 115 -7.71 -13.27 16.69
CA ARG A 115 -7.75 -12.04 17.50
C ARG A 115 -8.81 -12.12 18.60
N ALA A 116 -10.02 -12.55 18.28
CA ALA A 116 -11.12 -12.68 19.22
C ALA A 116 -10.77 -13.64 20.37
N ILE A 117 -10.21 -14.81 20.07
CA ILE A 117 -9.76 -15.78 21.08
C ILE A 117 -8.67 -15.17 21.97
N HIS A 118 -7.67 -14.53 21.35
CA HIS A 118 -6.59 -13.87 22.09
C HIS A 118 -7.11 -12.76 23.02
N THR A 119 -8.03 -11.92 22.55
CA THR A 119 -8.63 -10.83 23.35
C THR A 119 -9.48 -11.35 24.51
N LEU A 120 -10.19 -12.47 24.34
CA LEU A 120 -11.03 -13.04 25.39
C LEU A 120 -10.22 -13.80 26.46
N GLY A 121 -9.02 -14.28 26.12
CA GLY A 121 -8.12 -14.97 27.04
C GLY A 121 -8.56 -16.40 27.40
N THR A 122 -7.80 -17.05 28.29
CA THR A 122 -7.89 -18.49 28.57
C THR A 122 -8.79 -18.90 29.75
N ASN A 123 -9.34 -17.94 30.51
CA ASN A 123 -10.12 -18.20 31.74
C ASN A 123 -11.61 -18.50 31.46
N ASN A 124 -11.92 -19.45 30.56
CA ASN A 124 -13.29 -19.79 30.11
C ASN A 124 -14.10 -18.63 29.48
N ASN A 125 -13.45 -17.48 29.21
CA ASN A 125 -14.09 -16.33 28.57
C ASN A 125 -14.25 -16.48 27.06
N ALA A 126 -13.46 -17.33 26.42
CA ALA A 126 -13.53 -17.63 24.99
C ALA A 126 -14.59 -18.69 24.65
N THR A 127 -15.82 -18.52 25.13
CA THR A 127 -16.94 -19.38 24.70
C THR A 127 -17.26 -19.15 23.22
N LYS A 128 -17.85 -20.15 22.54
CA LYS A 128 -18.18 -20.05 21.11
C LYS A 128 -18.98 -18.79 20.76
N ASP A 129 -19.98 -18.45 21.56
CA ASP A 129 -20.85 -17.31 21.30
C ASP A 129 -20.14 -15.98 21.52
N ARG A 130 -19.29 -15.89 22.56
CA ARG A 130 -18.47 -14.69 22.80
C ARG A 130 -17.42 -14.48 21.72
N VAL A 131 -16.81 -15.56 21.21
CA VAL A 131 -15.88 -15.48 20.08
C VAL A 131 -16.61 -15.00 18.82
N ARG A 132 -17.80 -15.55 18.51
CA ARG A 132 -18.60 -15.10 17.36
C ARG A 132 -18.99 -13.63 17.47
N GLN A 133 -19.49 -13.21 18.65
CA GLN A 133 -19.81 -11.81 18.91
C GLN A 133 -18.58 -10.93 18.72
N LYS A 134 -17.42 -11.36 19.22
CA LYS A 134 -16.19 -10.58 19.12
C LYS A 134 -15.66 -10.50 17.68
N ILE A 135 -15.83 -11.55 16.88
CA ILE A 135 -15.53 -11.52 15.43
C ILE A 135 -16.39 -10.47 14.75
N GLN A 136 -17.71 -10.47 14.98
CA GLN A 136 -18.62 -9.48 14.39
C GLN A 136 -18.21 -8.04 14.77
N GLU A 137 -17.93 -7.79 16.05
CA GLU A 137 -17.44 -6.47 16.51
C GLU A 137 -16.13 -6.04 15.83
N LEU A 138 -15.26 -6.98 15.47
CA LEU A 138 -14.01 -6.70 14.76
C LEU A 138 -14.24 -6.50 13.26
N GLU A 139 -15.17 -7.24 12.66
CA GLU A 139 -15.60 -7.06 11.26
C GLU A 139 -16.22 -5.66 11.07
N ASP A 140 -17.11 -5.25 11.97
CA ASP A 140 -17.79 -3.94 11.91
C ASP A 140 -16.83 -2.74 12.10
N ARG A 141 -15.62 -2.98 12.63
CA ARG A 141 -14.58 -1.97 12.86
C ARG A 141 -13.45 -2.05 11.83
N GLU A 142 -13.57 -2.92 10.83
CA GLU A 142 -12.57 -2.99 9.77
C GLU A 142 -12.69 -1.75 8.89
N GLU A 143 -11.68 -0.89 8.96
CA GLU A 143 -11.58 0.32 8.15
C GLU A 143 -10.61 0.12 6.97
N GLU A 144 -9.83 -0.97 6.99
CA GLU A 144 -8.87 -1.28 5.93
C GLU A 144 -9.56 -1.98 4.76
N PHE A 145 -9.19 -1.57 3.54
CA PHE A 145 -9.62 -2.25 2.33
C PHE A 145 -8.98 -3.65 2.23
N LEU A 146 -9.82 -4.67 2.19
CA LEU A 146 -9.42 -6.08 2.05
C LEU A 146 -9.66 -6.52 0.61
N VAL A 147 -8.63 -7.10 -0.01
CA VAL A 147 -8.69 -7.56 -1.40
C VAL A 147 -8.86 -9.07 -1.43
N GLU A 148 -9.87 -9.53 -2.17
CA GLU A 148 -10.03 -10.95 -2.46
C GLU A 148 -9.05 -11.37 -3.56
N PRO A 149 -8.31 -12.49 -3.44
CA PRO A 149 -7.41 -12.93 -4.51
C PRO A 149 -8.06 -13.20 -5.87
N ALA A 150 -9.39 -13.38 -5.89
CA ALA A 150 -10.20 -13.56 -7.09
C ALA A 150 -10.70 -12.24 -7.70
N PHE A 151 -10.38 -11.09 -7.08
CA PHE A 151 -10.63 -9.74 -7.61
C PHE A 151 -9.97 -9.55 -8.97
#